data_AF-A0A1C5WKR3-F1
#
_entry.id   AF-A0A1C5WKR3-F1
#
_cell.length_a   1.000
_cell.length_b   1.000
_cell.length_c   1.000
_cell.angle_alpha   90.00
_cell.angle_beta   90.00
_cell.angle_gamma   90.00
#
_symmetry.space_group_name_H-M   'P 1'
#
loop_
_entity.id
_entity.type
_entity.pdbx_description
1 polymer ?
#
loop_
_entity_poly.entity_id
_entity_poly.type
_entity_poly.pdbx_seq_one_letter_code
_entity_poly.pdbx_strand_id
1 'polypeptide(L)'
;MAKNLKEFIQCGRDPAYLKNGDIITEELAWEVVGQEGYADGCLDQEFEITQSRIVEDIIGGEGVYETIYRESPDHPWQYIGLCAAGKDKNLAPIHAKTTYVCSKYRAKNEVELQQHIRDAVEACREVHERGNIPIAPHLYWPRFLDDNDPQDRDYGIAAGLEALKRCDEMIVIIRQEGPEEEWISQGMQAEIAAAAKMGIEPQFIYIGKEKR
;
A
#
# COMPACT_ATOMS: atom_id res chain seq x y z
N MET A 1 -7.83 -2.32 -13.40
CA MET A 1 -8.37 -1.53 -14.54
C MET A 1 -8.00 -0.09 -14.33
N ALA A 2 -7.73 0.67 -15.40
CA ALA A 2 -7.40 2.09 -15.29
C ALA A 2 -8.64 2.88 -14.83
N LYS A 3 -8.46 3.78 -13.86
CA LYS A 3 -9.49 4.73 -13.43
C LYS A 3 -9.63 5.84 -14.47
N ASN A 4 -10.85 6.27 -14.75
CA ASN A 4 -11.14 7.18 -15.85
C ASN A 4 -11.94 8.40 -15.41
N LEU A 5 -11.84 9.47 -16.19
CA LEU A 5 -12.45 10.76 -15.89
C LEU A 5 -13.98 10.69 -15.70
N LYS A 6 -14.64 9.85 -16.51
CA LYS A 6 -16.11 9.71 -16.43
C LYS A 6 -16.54 9.17 -15.07
N GLU A 7 -15.89 8.12 -14.58
CA GLU A 7 -16.18 7.54 -13.26
C GLU A 7 -15.84 8.51 -12.12
N PHE A 8 -14.71 9.21 -12.22
CA PHE A 8 -14.32 10.23 -11.24
C PHE A 8 -15.35 11.37 -11.14
N ILE A 9 -15.89 11.84 -12.27
CA ILE A 9 -16.98 12.83 -12.25
C ILE A 9 -18.28 12.22 -11.69
N GLN A 10 -18.58 10.96 -12.02
CA GLN A 10 -19.79 10.28 -11.56
C GLN A 10 -19.81 10.06 -10.04
N CYS A 11 -18.65 9.87 -9.40
CA CYS A 11 -18.57 9.82 -7.93
C CYS A 11 -18.58 11.21 -7.27
N GLY A 12 -18.79 12.28 -8.04
CA GLY A 12 -18.82 13.65 -7.51
C GLY A 12 -17.43 14.19 -7.17
N ARG A 13 -16.37 13.66 -7.81
CA ARG A 13 -14.97 13.95 -7.48
C ARG A 13 -14.64 13.62 -6.02
N ASP A 14 -15.11 12.48 -5.54
CA ASP A 14 -14.76 11.99 -4.20
C ASP A 14 -13.22 11.85 -4.08
N PRO A 15 -12.56 12.55 -3.15
CA PRO A 15 -11.11 12.44 -2.96
C PRO A 15 -10.65 11.00 -2.68
N ALA A 16 -11.50 10.16 -2.09
CA ALA A 16 -11.19 8.75 -1.83
C ALA A 16 -11.26 7.86 -3.09
N TYR A 17 -11.75 8.39 -4.22
CA TYR A 17 -11.79 7.65 -5.48
C TYR A 17 -10.39 7.40 -6.02
N LEU A 18 -9.44 8.33 -5.86
CA LEU A 18 -8.07 8.15 -6.33
C LEU A 18 -7.16 7.77 -5.16
N LYS A 19 -6.42 6.67 -5.34
CA LYS A 19 -5.44 6.18 -4.38
C LYS A 19 -4.06 6.08 -5.02
N ASN A 20 -3.04 6.21 -4.20
CA ASN A 20 -1.64 6.14 -4.58
C ASN A 20 -1.32 4.85 -5.37
N GLY A 21 -0.67 5.00 -6.52
CA GLY A 21 -0.35 3.95 -7.48
C GLY A 21 -1.55 3.46 -8.29
N ASP A 22 -2.68 4.16 -8.30
CA ASP A 22 -3.76 3.87 -9.25
C ASP A 22 -3.33 4.25 -10.65
N ILE A 23 -3.50 3.33 -11.60
CA ILE A 23 -3.36 3.63 -13.02
C ILE A 23 -4.56 4.49 -13.43
N ILE A 24 -4.29 5.64 -14.05
CA ILE A 24 -5.30 6.59 -14.51
C ILE A 24 -5.22 6.79 -16.03
N THR A 25 -6.35 7.11 -16.68
CA THR A 25 -6.34 7.52 -18.08
C THR A 25 -5.72 8.91 -18.23
N GLU A 26 -5.25 9.23 -19.43
CA GLU A 26 -4.65 10.53 -19.71
C GLU A 26 -5.63 11.69 -19.45
N GLU A 27 -6.91 11.55 -19.79
CA GLU A 27 -7.91 12.59 -19.55
C GLU A 27 -8.12 12.84 -18.05
N LEU A 28 -8.02 11.80 -17.23
CA LEU A 28 -8.10 11.94 -15.78
C LEU A 28 -6.82 12.55 -15.21
N ALA A 29 -5.65 12.17 -15.73
CA ALA A 29 -4.39 12.82 -15.38
C ALA A 29 -4.46 14.34 -15.60
N TRP A 30 -4.96 14.77 -16.76
CA TRP A 30 -5.22 16.17 -17.08
C TRP A 30 -6.19 16.88 -16.13
N GLU A 31 -7.30 16.24 -15.75
CA GLU A 31 -8.25 16.80 -14.78
C GLU A 31 -7.59 17.00 -13.42
N VAL A 32 -6.73 16.07 -12.99
CA VAL A 32 -6.08 16.07 -11.66
C VAL A 32 -5.04 17.18 -11.54
N VAL A 33 -4.11 17.31 -12.50
CA VAL A 33 -3.04 18.32 -12.41
C VAL A 33 -3.41 19.69 -13.00
N GLY A 34 -4.54 19.76 -13.70
CA GLY A 34 -5.10 21.00 -14.25
C GLY A 34 -4.57 21.37 -15.64
N GLN A 35 -5.40 22.10 -16.39
CA GLN A 35 -5.19 22.42 -17.81
C GLN A 35 -4.33 23.67 -18.08
N GLU A 36 -4.13 24.53 -17.07
CA GLU A 36 -3.57 25.86 -17.33
C GLU A 36 -2.06 25.80 -17.55
N GLY A 37 -1.62 26.08 -18.78
CA GLY A 37 -0.26 26.50 -19.16
C GLY A 37 0.68 25.40 -19.65
N TYR A 38 0.16 24.31 -20.19
CA TYR A 38 0.89 23.48 -21.16
C TYR A 38 0.62 24.05 -22.55
N ALA A 39 1.65 24.65 -23.17
CA ALA A 39 1.50 25.48 -24.37
C ALA A 39 1.04 24.71 -25.62
N ASP A 40 1.17 23.38 -25.61
CA ASP A 40 0.79 22.47 -26.70
C ASP A 40 -0.36 21.51 -26.34
N GLY A 41 -0.89 21.58 -25.11
CA GLY A 41 -1.92 20.66 -24.63
C GLY A 41 -1.45 19.20 -24.53
N CYS A 42 -0.15 18.96 -24.31
CA CYS A 42 0.43 17.63 -24.19
C CYS A 42 1.18 17.44 -22.85
N LEU A 43 0.88 16.36 -22.11
CA LEU A 43 1.64 15.96 -20.92
C LEU A 43 2.95 15.22 -21.29
N ASP A 44 3.18 14.91 -22.57
CA ASP A 44 4.36 14.15 -23.03
C ASP A 44 5.69 14.90 -22.96
N GLN A 45 5.70 16.14 -22.48
CA GLN A 45 6.94 16.86 -22.18
C GLN A 45 7.41 16.68 -20.73
N GLU A 46 6.58 16.09 -19.87
CA GLU A 46 6.90 15.82 -18.47
C GLU A 46 6.91 14.30 -18.21
N PHE A 47 8.06 13.83 -17.73
CA PHE A 47 8.28 12.47 -17.26
C PHE A 47 8.68 12.53 -15.80
N GLU A 48 8.58 11.39 -15.13
CA GLU A 48 8.74 11.28 -13.69
C GLU A 48 7.60 11.98 -12.96
N ILE A 49 7.77 13.21 -12.46
CA ILE A 49 6.81 13.88 -11.57
C ILE A 49 6.13 15.05 -12.29
N THR A 50 4.79 15.02 -12.34
CA THR A 50 3.95 16.16 -12.76
C THR A 50 3.02 16.55 -11.62
N GLN A 51 2.94 17.85 -11.32
CA GLN A 51 2.16 18.37 -10.19
C GLN A 51 1.20 19.47 -10.61
N SER A 52 0.08 19.60 -9.89
CA SER A 52 -0.79 20.77 -10.03
C SER A 52 -0.07 22.06 -9.66
N ARG A 53 -0.55 23.19 -10.18
CA ARG A 53 0.05 24.52 -9.94
C ARG A 53 -0.52 25.24 -8.73
N ILE A 54 -1.63 24.74 -8.19
CA ILE A 54 -2.27 25.30 -7.01
C ILE A 54 -1.95 24.40 -5.82
N VAL A 55 -1.80 25.04 -4.66
CA VAL A 55 -1.67 24.33 -3.40
C VAL A 55 -3.05 23.78 -3.03
N GLU A 56 -3.17 22.46 -2.91
CA GLU A 56 -4.41 21.78 -2.53
C GLU A 56 -4.64 21.83 -1.02
N ASP A 57 -3.58 21.63 -0.24
CA ASP A 57 -3.62 21.66 1.23
C ASP A 57 -2.24 22.04 1.82
N ILE A 58 -2.17 22.19 3.15
CA ILE A 58 -0.93 22.40 3.90
C ILE A 58 -0.76 21.26 4.91
N ILE A 59 0.21 20.40 4.65
CA ILE A 59 0.52 19.23 5.50
C ILE A 59 1.93 19.38 6.06
N GLY A 60 2.07 19.30 7.39
CA GLY A 60 3.38 19.46 8.05
C GLY A 60 4.00 20.85 7.90
N GLY A 61 3.21 21.86 7.52
CA GLY A 61 3.69 23.22 7.25
C GLY A 61 4.17 23.44 5.81
N GLU A 62 4.08 22.43 4.95
CA GLU A 62 4.43 22.51 3.53
C GLU A 62 3.16 22.48 2.67
N GLY A 63 3.12 23.27 1.60
CA GLY A 63 2.06 23.19 0.61
C GLY A 63 2.19 21.90 -0.20
N VAL A 64 1.07 21.20 -0.38
CA VAL A 64 1.00 19.96 -1.15
C VAL A 64 0.15 20.12 -2.41
N TYR A 65 0.48 19.35 -3.43
CA TYR A 65 -0.05 19.46 -4.79
C TYR A 65 -0.54 18.10 -5.26
N GLU A 66 -1.59 18.08 -6.07
CA GLU A 66 -1.98 16.87 -6.81
C GLU A 66 -0.79 16.40 -7.64
N THR A 67 -0.43 15.14 -7.52
CA THR A 67 0.80 14.60 -8.12
C THR A 67 0.50 13.32 -8.89
N ILE A 68 0.99 13.28 -10.13
CA ILE A 68 0.95 12.10 -11.00
C ILE A 68 2.38 11.73 -11.42
N TYR A 69 2.56 10.47 -11.79
CA TYR A 69 3.84 9.93 -12.23
C TYR A 69 3.70 9.12 -13.53
N ARG A 70 4.71 9.22 -14.39
CA ARG A 70 4.90 8.31 -15.52
C ARG A 70 6.39 8.19 -15.85
N GLU A 71 6.88 6.95 -15.95
CA GLU A 71 8.30 6.66 -16.21
C GLU A 71 8.74 7.07 -17.63
N SER A 72 7.93 6.76 -18.64
CA SER A 72 8.19 7.09 -20.04
C SER A 72 6.88 7.13 -20.84
N PRO A 73 6.87 7.63 -22.10
CA PRO A 73 5.64 7.69 -22.92
C PRO A 73 4.92 6.34 -23.07
N ASP A 74 5.65 5.22 -23.01
CA ASP A 74 5.10 3.88 -23.17
C ASP A 74 4.48 3.30 -21.88
N HIS A 75 4.64 4.00 -20.76
CA HIS A 75 4.10 3.59 -19.45
C HIS A 75 2.78 4.30 -19.15
N PRO A 76 1.86 3.66 -18.40
CA PRO A 76 0.63 4.31 -17.98
C PRO A 76 0.90 5.41 -16.94
N TRP A 77 0.02 6.41 -16.91
CA TRP A 77 -0.02 7.39 -15.82
C TRP A 77 -0.45 6.74 -14.51
N GLN A 78 0.20 7.14 -13.43
CA GLN A 78 -0.14 6.74 -12.07
C GLN A 78 -0.48 7.97 -11.24
N TYR A 79 -1.55 7.87 -10.47
CA TYR A 79 -1.85 8.85 -9.43
C TYR A 79 -0.97 8.59 -8.21
N ILE A 80 -0.31 9.61 -7.68
CA ILE A 80 0.56 9.48 -6.51
C ILE A 80 -0.16 9.95 -5.24
N GLY A 81 -0.88 11.07 -5.30
CA GLY A 81 -1.53 11.67 -4.14
C GLY A 81 -1.17 13.14 -3.98
N LEU A 82 -1.28 13.65 -2.75
CA LEU A 82 -0.86 15.00 -2.41
C LEU A 82 0.60 14.98 -1.94
N CYS A 83 1.49 15.58 -2.72
CA CYS A 83 2.93 15.59 -2.44
C CYS A 83 3.45 17.01 -2.28
N ALA A 84 4.51 17.16 -1.49
CA ALA A 84 5.29 18.39 -1.45
C ALA A 84 5.92 18.70 -2.83
N ALA A 85 6.31 19.96 -3.06
CA ALA A 85 6.88 20.40 -4.33
C ALA A 85 8.12 19.55 -4.74
N GLY A 86 8.08 18.97 -5.94
CA GLY A 86 9.13 18.12 -6.50
C GLY A 86 9.32 16.79 -5.78
N LYS A 87 8.31 16.31 -5.04
CA LYS A 87 8.32 15.03 -4.32
C LYS A 87 7.21 14.11 -4.84
N ASP A 88 7.36 12.82 -4.55
CA ASP A 88 6.52 11.70 -4.99
C ASP A 88 6.01 10.84 -3.83
N LYS A 89 6.12 11.33 -2.59
CA LYS A 89 5.52 10.68 -1.42
C LYS A 89 4.19 11.32 -1.09
N ASN A 90 3.11 10.55 -1.17
CA ASN A 90 1.80 10.99 -0.70
C ASN A 90 1.84 11.30 0.79
N LEU A 91 1.38 12.50 1.16
CA LEU A 91 1.29 12.97 2.54
C LEU A 91 -0.14 12.96 3.09
N ALA A 92 -1.14 12.76 2.22
CA ALA A 92 -2.55 12.79 2.59
C ALA A 92 -3.12 11.36 2.72
N PRO A 93 -3.49 10.90 3.94
CA PRO A 93 -3.99 9.54 4.15
C PRO A 93 -5.26 9.19 3.38
N ILE A 94 -6.04 10.17 2.94
CA ILE A 94 -7.27 9.93 2.14
C ILE A 94 -6.96 9.28 0.78
N HIS A 95 -5.77 9.52 0.24
CA HIS A 95 -5.28 8.93 -1.01
C HIS A 95 -4.41 7.69 -0.78
N ALA A 96 -4.13 7.31 0.47
CA ALA A 96 -3.30 6.14 0.74
C ALA A 96 -4.04 4.84 0.41
N LYS A 97 -3.32 3.88 -0.18
CA LYS A 97 -3.77 2.48 -0.15
C LYS A 97 -3.57 1.91 1.24
N THR A 98 -4.49 1.07 1.66
CA THR A 98 -4.37 0.25 2.86
C THR A 98 -3.72 -1.08 2.49
N THR A 99 -2.57 -1.38 3.09
CA THR A 99 -1.74 -2.53 2.74
C THR A 99 -1.70 -3.51 3.91
N TYR A 100 -2.26 -4.70 3.71
CA TYR A 100 -2.16 -5.76 4.71
C TYR A 100 -0.76 -6.35 4.70
N VAL A 101 -0.09 -6.33 5.85
CA VAL A 101 1.24 -6.92 6.04
C VAL A 101 1.06 -8.30 6.67
N CYS A 102 1.35 -9.34 5.88
CA CYS A 102 1.35 -10.72 6.31
C CYS A 102 2.79 -11.20 6.50
N SER A 103 3.12 -11.67 7.69
CA SER A 103 4.43 -12.24 8.00
C SER A 103 4.30 -13.24 9.14
N LYS A 104 5.34 -14.05 9.32
CA LYS A 104 5.41 -14.96 10.46
C LYS A 104 5.45 -14.14 11.76
N TYR A 105 4.72 -14.58 12.78
CA TYR A 105 4.75 -13.98 14.12
C TYR A 105 5.20 -14.99 15.17
N ARG A 106 4.53 -16.16 15.23
CA ARG A 106 4.88 -17.26 16.15
C ARG A 106 6.33 -17.70 15.97
N ALA A 107 7.00 -17.96 17.09
CA ALA A 107 8.41 -18.30 17.16
C ALA A 107 8.67 -19.37 18.23
N LYS A 108 9.78 -20.10 18.11
CA LYS A 108 10.23 -21.15 19.04
C LYS A 108 10.89 -20.57 20.29
N ASN A 109 11.41 -19.35 20.19
CA ASN A 109 12.08 -18.64 21.27
C ASN A 109 11.96 -17.11 21.09
N GLU A 110 12.34 -16.38 22.14
CA GLU A 110 12.25 -14.91 22.17
C GLU A 110 13.10 -14.24 21.08
N VAL A 111 14.28 -14.77 20.75
CA VAL A 111 15.16 -14.17 19.74
C VAL A 111 14.50 -14.20 18.35
N GLU A 112 13.91 -15.35 18.01
CA GLU A 112 13.15 -15.52 16.76
C GLU A 112 11.87 -14.66 16.76
N LEU A 113 11.15 -14.56 17.88
CA LEU A 113 9.99 -13.68 18.00
C LEU A 113 10.36 -12.22 17.72
N GLN A 114 11.45 -11.73 18.34
CA GLN A 114 11.92 -10.38 18.12
C GLN A 114 12.37 -10.15 16.67
N GLN A 115 12.89 -11.18 15.98
CA GLN A 115 13.20 -11.08 14.55
C GLN A 115 11.93 -10.93 13.71
N HIS A 116 10.92 -11.76 13.94
CA HIS A 116 9.62 -11.68 13.25
C HIS A 116 8.96 -10.30 13.43
N ILE A 117 9.00 -9.76 14.66
CA ILE A 117 8.48 -8.42 14.95
C ILE A 117 9.26 -7.36 14.17
N ARG A 118 10.60 -7.44 14.12
CA ARG A 118 11.42 -6.49 13.35
C ARG A 118 11.07 -6.51 11.86
N ASP A 119 10.89 -7.70 11.28
CA ASP A 119 10.57 -7.84 9.86
C ASP A 119 9.22 -7.21 9.52
N ALA A 120 8.22 -7.48 10.35
CA ALA A 120 6.88 -6.91 10.19
C ALA A 120 6.90 -5.38 10.35
N VAL A 121 7.63 -4.86 11.34
CA VAL A 121 7.76 -3.41 11.57
C VAL A 121 8.48 -2.73 10.40
N GLU A 122 9.54 -3.34 9.88
CA GLU A 122 10.25 -2.78 8.72
C GLU A 122 9.38 -2.80 7.47
N ALA A 123 8.64 -3.88 7.23
CA ALA A 123 7.66 -3.93 6.15
C ALA A 123 6.58 -2.84 6.31
N CYS A 124 6.10 -2.58 7.53
CA CYS A 124 5.19 -1.47 7.79
C CYS A 124 5.82 -0.10 7.49
N ARG A 125 7.10 0.09 7.82
CA ARG A 125 7.86 1.31 7.50
C ARG A 125 7.95 1.50 5.99
N GLU A 126 8.29 0.46 5.23
CA GLU A 126 8.37 0.53 3.77
C GLU A 126 7.03 0.90 3.12
N VAL A 127 5.92 0.34 3.60
CA VAL A 127 4.58 0.74 3.16
C VAL A 127 4.31 2.22 3.46
N HIS A 128 4.67 2.68 4.66
CA HIS A 128 4.54 4.09 5.03
C HIS A 128 5.41 5.02 4.17
N GLU A 129 6.66 4.63 3.88
CA GLU A 129 7.56 5.43 3.05
C GLU A 129 7.06 5.56 1.61
N ARG A 130 6.31 4.58 1.11
CA ARG A 130 5.58 4.66 -0.16
C ARG A 130 4.37 5.59 -0.12
N GLY A 131 3.98 6.14 1.04
CA GLY A 131 2.80 6.99 1.20
C GLY A 131 1.49 6.23 1.41
N ASN A 132 1.56 4.97 1.86
CA ASN A 132 0.43 4.08 2.13
C ASN A 132 0.24 3.79 3.63
N ILE A 133 -0.86 3.13 3.99
CA ILE A 133 -1.23 2.79 5.38
C ILE A 133 -0.97 1.29 5.62
N PRO A 134 0.01 0.92 6.47
CA PRO A 134 0.25 -0.48 6.81
C PRO A 134 -0.75 -1.01 7.84
N ILE A 135 -1.26 -2.23 7.61
CA ILE A 135 -2.14 -2.96 8.51
C ILE A 135 -1.49 -4.30 8.86
N ALA A 136 -0.94 -4.42 10.08
CA ALA A 136 -0.26 -5.62 10.56
C ALA A 136 -0.89 -6.13 11.88
N PRO A 137 -2.04 -6.83 11.84
CA PRO A 137 -2.77 -7.22 13.05
C PRO A 137 -1.95 -8.07 14.03
N HIS A 138 -1.07 -8.91 13.50
CA HIS A 138 -0.21 -9.77 14.31
C HIS A 138 0.80 -8.99 15.18
N LEU A 139 1.06 -7.70 14.93
CA LEU A 139 1.90 -6.88 15.81
C LEU A 139 1.17 -6.36 17.05
N TYR A 140 -0.15 -6.20 16.98
CA TYR A 140 -0.92 -5.50 18.00
C TYR A 140 -2.06 -6.33 18.63
N TRP A 141 -2.71 -7.27 17.92
CA TRP A 141 -3.71 -8.19 18.51
C TRP A 141 -3.14 -9.04 19.66
N PRO A 142 -1.93 -9.63 19.55
CA PRO A 142 -1.35 -10.40 20.65
C PRO A 142 -0.99 -9.57 21.90
N ARG A 143 -1.14 -8.24 21.85
CA ARG A 143 -0.95 -7.37 23.02
C ARG A 143 -2.15 -7.39 23.96
N PHE A 144 -3.30 -7.89 23.51
CA PHE A 144 -4.54 -7.91 24.29
C PHE A 144 -5.40 -9.17 24.10
N LEU A 145 -5.04 -10.06 23.17
CA LEU A 145 -5.63 -11.40 23.03
C LEU A 145 -4.66 -12.46 23.57
N ASP A 146 -5.19 -13.50 24.22
CA ASP A 146 -4.40 -14.66 24.65
C ASP A 146 -4.51 -15.80 23.63
N ASP A 147 -3.41 -16.09 22.94
CA ASP A 147 -3.33 -17.19 21.95
C ASP A 147 -3.55 -18.59 22.57
N ASN A 148 -3.46 -18.72 23.90
CA ASN A 148 -3.76 -19.96 24.63
C ASN A 148 -5.25 -20.11 24.95
N ASP A 149 -6.01 -19.03 24.91
CA ASP A 149 -7.46 -19.07 25.00
C ASP A 149 -8.07 -19.32 23.61
N PRO A 150 -8.84 -20.42 23.42
CA PRO A 150 -9.41 -20.74 22.10
C PRO A 150 -10.34 -19.65 21.55
N GLN A 151 -11.07 -18.94 22.42
CA GLN A 151 -12.02 -17.90 22.00
C GLN A 151 -11.27 -16.66 21.48
N ASP A 152 -10.27 -16.19 22.20
CA ASP A 152 -9.40 -15.10 21.78
C ASP A 152 -8.65 -15.44 20.49
N ARG A 153 -8.16 -16.68 20.37
CA ARG A 153 -7.47 -17.16 19.17
C ARG A 153 -8.39 -17.16 17.95
N ASP A 154 -9.59 -17.72 18.06
CA ASP A 154 -10.56 -17.75 16.97
C ASP A 154 -11.01 -16.34 16.57
N TYR A 155 -11.21 -15.46 17.56
CA TYR A 155 -11.50 -14.05 17.32
C TYR A 155 -10.35 -13.34 16.58
N GLY A 156 -9.11 -13.53 17.02
CA GLY A 156 -7.93 -12.91 16.40
C GLY A 156 -7.78 -13.28 14.93
N ILE A 157 -8.00 -14.55 14.58
CA ILE A 157 -7.99 -15.04 13.19
C ILE A 157 -9.12 -14.38 12.38
N ALA A 158 -10.35 -14.40 12.89
CA ALA A 158 -11.50 -13.83 12.20
C ALA A 158 -11.34 -12.31 12.00
N ALA A 159 -10.86 -11.60 13.02
CA ALA A 159 -10.61 -10.16 12.97
C ALA A 159 -9.50 -9.81 11.97
N GLY A 160 -8.42 -10.61 11.89
CA GLY A 160 -7.37 -10.44 10.88
C GLY A 160 -7.90 -10.57 9.46
N LEU A 161 -8.72 -11.60 9.20
CA LEU A 161 -9.37 -11.80 7.90
C LEU A 161 -10.35 -10.67 7.55
N GLU A 162 -11.10 -10.16 8.52
CA GLU A 162 -11.97 -8.99 8.33
C GLU A 162 -11.17 -7.71 8.04
N ALA A 163 -10.02 -7.52 8.68
CA ALA A 163 -9.12 -6.41 8.37
C ALA A 163 -8.56 -6.53 6.94
N LEU A 164 -8.12 -7.73 6.53
CA LEU A 164 -7.62 -8.01 5.18
C LEU A 164 -8.66 -7.67 4.09
N LYS A 165 -9.95 -8.02 4.30
CA LYS A 165 -11.04 -7.70 3.35
C LYS A 165 -11.19 -6.21 3.05
N ARG A 166 -10.75 -5.35 3.97
CA ARG A 166 -10.87 -3.89 3.87
C ARG A 166 -9.59 -3.26 3.30
N CYS A 167 -8.55 -4.05 3.09
CA CYS A 167 -7.29 -3.58 2.52
C CYS A 167 -7.37 -3.53 0.99
N ASP A 168 -6.65 -2.59 0.39
CA ASP A 168 -6.52 -2.44 -1.05
C ASP A 168 -5.52 -3.45 -1.64
N GLU A 169 -4.50 -3.80 -0.86
CA GLU A 169 -3.41 -4.68 -1.28
C GLU A 169 -2.86 -5.49 -0.11
N MET A 170 -2.05 -6.50 -0.43
CA MET A 170 -1.40 -7.37 0.54
C MET A 170 0.07 -7.57 0.17
N ILE A 171 0.95 -7.43 1.17
CA ILE A 171 2.34 -7.87 1.08
C ILE A 171 2.56 -9.08 1.99
N VAL A 172 3.37 -10.02 1.53
CA VAL A 172 3.73 -11.23 2.26
C VAL A 172 5.23 -11.27 2.43
N ILE A 173 5.68 -11.18 3.68
CA ILE A 173 7.09 -11.28 4.03
C ILE A 173 7.43 -12.74 4.30
N ILE A 174 8.35 -13.29 3.50
CA ILE A 174 8.85 -14.66 3.63
C ILE A 174 10.31 -14.61 4.02
N ARG A 175 10.62 -14.96 5.28
CA ARG A 175 11.99 -15.16 5.73
C ARG A 175 12.47 -16.55 5.35
N GLN A 176 13.54 -16.63 4.57
CA GLN A 176 14.14 -17.86 4.06
C GLN A 176 15.17 -18.43 5.05
N GLU A 177 14.73 -18.66 6.29
CA GLU A 177 15.55 -19.25 7.35
C GLU A 177 14.91 -20.54 7.88
N GLY A 178 15.75 -21.56 8.09
CA GLY A 178 15.27 -22.90 8.44
C GLY A 178 14.71 -23.66 7.23
N PRO A 179 14.01 -24.79 7.49
CA PRO A 179 13.40 -25.62 6.45
C PRO A 179 12.35 -24.84 5.64
N GLU A 180 12.28 -25.07 4.33
CA GLU A 180 11.40 -24.34 3.40
C GLU A 180 9.92 -24.49 3.77
N GLU A 181 9.54 -25.67 4.26
CA GLU A 181 8.21 -25.97 4.77
C GLU A 181 7.81 -25.13 6.00
N GLU A 182 8.77 -24.51 6.69
CA GLU A 182 8.53 -23.63 7.84
C GLU A 182 8.50 -22.13 7.47
N TRP A 183 8.81 -21.76 6.22
CA TRP A 183 8.86 -20.36 5.79
C TRP A 183 7.48 -19.69 5.80
N ILE A 184 6.42 -20.44 5.45
CA ILE A 184 5.04 -19.97 5.46
C ILE A 184 4.27 -20.71 6.55
N SER A 185 3.84 -19.98 7.58
CA SER A 185 3.05 -20.56 8.67
C SER A 185 1.61 -20.86 8.24
N GLN A 186 0.91 -21.73 8.99
CA GLN A 186 -0.52 -22.01 8.76
C GLN A 186 -1.39 -20.74 8.75
N GLY A 187 -1.08 -19.77 9.64
CA GLY A 187 -1.80 -18.49 9.68
C GLY A 187 -1.62 -17.70 8.39
N MET A 188 -0.37 -17.58 7.92
CA MET A 188 -0.08 -16.92 6.65
C MET A 188 -0.74 -17.63 5.47
N GLN A 189 -0.73 -18.96 5.42
CA GLN A 189 -1.42 -19.73 4.37
C GLN A 189 -2.92 -19.40 4.32
N ALA A 190 -3.57 -19.27 5.49
CA ALA A 190 -4.98 -18.91 5.57
C ALA A 190 -5.24 -17.49 5.06
N GLU A 191 -4.39 -16.52 5.41
CA GLU A 191 -4.47 -15.14 4.94
C GLU A 191 -4.26 -15.05 3.42
N ILE A 192 -3.21 -15.69 2.89
CA ILE A 192 -2.89 -15.73 1.45
C ILE A 192 -4.05 -16.35 0.66
N ALA A 193 -4.59 -17.48 1.13
CA ALA A 193 -5.72 -18.14 0.48
C ALA A 193 -7.00 -17.29 0.54
N ALA A 194 -7.19 -16.51 1.61
CA ALA A 194 -8.31 -15.59 1.74
C ALA A 194 -8.17 -14.40 0.78
N ALA A 195 -6.98 -13.80 0.67
CA ALA A 195 -6.69 -12.70 -0.23
C ALA A 195 -7.00 -13.06 -1.70
N ALA A 196 -6.55 -14.24 -2.13
CA ALA A 196 -6.81 -14.75 -3.47
C ALA A 196 -8.32 -14.87 -3.76
N LYS A 197 -9.13 -15.32 -2.78
CA LYS A 197 -10.60 -15.38 -2.92
C LYS A 197 -11.27 -14.01 -2.98
N MET A 198 -10.61 -12.97 -2.45
CA MET A 198 -11.07 -11.59 -2.47
C MET A 198 -10.61 -10.81 -3.72
N GLY A 199 -9.77 -11.42 -4.56
CA GLY A 199 -9.16 -10.74 -5.71
C GLY A 199 -7.99 -9.82 -5.32
N ILE A 200 -7.46 -9.95 -4.11
CA ILE A 200 -6.27 -9.24 -3.65
C ILE A 200 -5.06 -10.11 -3.97
N GLU A 201 -4.26 -9.68 -4.93
CA GLU A 201 -3.04 -10.39 -5.34
C GLU A 201 -1.90 -10.11 -4.35
N PRO A 202 -1.36 -11.13 -3.65
CA PRO A 202 -0.29 -10.91 -2.68
C PRO A 202 1.05 -10.62 -3.37
N GLN A 203 1.72 -9.56 -2.93
CA GLN A 203 3.10 -9.25 -3.33
C GLN A 203 4.08 -9.94 -2.36
N PHE A 204 4.90 -10.86 -2.86
CA PHE A 204 5.85 -11.61 -2.04
C PHE A 204 7.20 -10.90 -1.94
N ILE A 205 7.66 -10.69 -0.71
CA ILE A 205 8.98 -10.12 -0.39
C ILE A 205 9.76 -11.19 0.36
N TYR A 206 10.88 -11.61 -0.22
CA TYR A 206 11.75 -12.63 0.35
C TYR A 206 12.91 -11.99 1.09
N ILE A 207 13.12 -12.39 2.34
CA ILE A 207 14.23 -11.94 3.19
C ILE A 207 15.11 -13.14 3.50
N GLY A 208 16.38 -13.08 3.11
CA GLY A 208 17.36 -14.15 3.41
C GLY A 208 17.91 -14.82 2.15
N LYS A 209 19.23 -15.06 2.17
CA LYS A 209 20.12 -15.55 1.11
C LYS A 209 19.87 -15.00 -0.30
N GLU A 210 20.71 -14.02 -0.66
CA GLU A 210 21.28 -13.99 -2.01
C GLU A 210 21.79 -15.39 -2.35
N LYS A 211 21.27 -15.97 -3.43
CA LYS A 211 21.92 -17.12 -4.06
C LYS A 211 23.31 -16.67 -4.51
N ARG A 212 24.35 -17.05 -3.77
CA ARG A 212 25.69 -17.23 -4.36
C ARG A 212 25.66 -18.41 -5.31
#